data_AF-A0Q4M9-F1
#
_entry.id   AF-A0Q4M9-F1
#
_cell.length_a   1.000
_cell.length_b   1.000
_cell.length_c   1.000
_cell.angle_alpha   90.00
_cell.angle_beta   90.00
_cell.angle_gamma   90.00
#
_symmetry.space_group_name_H-M   'P 1'
#
loop_
_entity.id
_entity.type
_entity.pdbx_description
1 polymer ?
#
loop_
_entity_poly.entity_id
_entity_poly.type
_entity_poly.pdbx_seq_one_letter_code
_entity_poly.pdbx_strand_id
1 'polypeptide(L)'
;MKEDNIENYAIDLFKSEGYNYIYAPDVAPDTDNPIRATFSDVVLENLLRHKLLEINPQIQPNLIDDAIKKLLRTCSDEFLAEVRDYRHKNIALETLKKLLNQEIKARSKTNLVQAKTLKEMLEDSIRRYHSKAISSVEFLDELINQAKEIKNMDTEYQKLGLTEYEYAFYTAVANNESAKELMQTNKLRELAIELFNRLKSSVSIDWTKKESVRAKLRVTVKRTLRQFGYPPDMQKLATDTVLKQAEQLAKELLK
;
A
#
# COMPACT_ATOMS: atom_id res chain seq x y z
N MET A 1 -31.58 22.88 -8.90
CA MET A 1 -30.25 23.44 -8.63
C MET A 1 -29.25 22.44 -9.20
N LYS A 2 -28.36 22.83 -10.12
CA LYS A 2 -27.34 21.94 -10.69
C LYS A 2 -26.14 21.87 -9.73
N GLU A 3 -25.49 20.72 -9.63
CA GLU A 3 -24.32 20.49 -8.76
C GLU A 3 -23.22 21.53 -9.03
N ASP A 4 -22.97 21.87 -10.29
CA ASP A 4 -22.01 22.91 -10.71
C ASP A 4 -22.25 24.28 -10.05
N ASN A 5 -23.52 24.63 -9.78
CA ASN A 5 -23.83 25.92 -9.16
C ASN A 5 -23.50 25.93 -7.66
N ILE A 6 -23.61 24.78 -7.01
CA ILE A 6 -23.26 24.62 -5.58
C ILE A 6 -21.75 24.63 -5.43
N GLU A 7 -21.04 23.94 -6.33
CA GLU A 7 -19.58 23.89 -6.34
C GLU A 7 -18.96 25.28 -6.55
N ASN A 8 -19.41 26.03 -7.57
CA ASN A 8 -18.89 27.38 -7.84
C ASN A 8 -19.14 28.34 -6.66
N TYR A 9 -20.32 28.26 -6.05
CA TYR A 9 -20.62 29.07 -4.86
C TYR A 9 -19.69 28.73 -3.68
N ALA A 10 -19.42 27.44 -3.43
CA ALA A 10 -18.51 27.02 -2.38
C ALA A 10 -17.08 27.50 -2.66
N ILE A 11 -16.61 27.40 -3.91
CA ILE A 11 -15.28 27.89 -4.31
C ILE A 11 -15.15 29.39 -4.04
N ASP A 12 -16.14 30.19 -4.45
CA ASP A 12 -16.09 31.63 -4.29
C ASP A 12 -16.15 32.05 -2.81
N LEU A 13 -16.92 31.32 -1.99
CA LEU A 13 -16.93 31.50 -0.54
C LEU A 13 -15.52 31.28 0.05
N PHE A 14 -14.88 30.15 -0.24
CA PHE A 14 -13.54 29.86 0.28
C PHE A 14 -12.48 30.86 -0.24
N LYS A 15 -12.58 31.33 -1.49
CA LYS A 15 -11.71 32.40 -2.00
C LYS A 15 -11.87 33.69 -1.21
N SER A 16 -13.11 34.06 -0.85
CA SER A 16 -13.38 35.27 -0.04
C SER A 16 -12.79 35.20 1.37
N GLU A 17 -12.67 33.99 1.92
CA GLU A 17 -12.00 33.71 3.20
C GLU A 17 -10.46 33.59 3.07
N GLY A 18 -9.91 33.86 1.87
CA GLY A 18 -8.46 33.86 1.61
C GLY A 18 -7.86 32.51 1.22
N TYR A 19 -8.67 31.49 0.95
CA TYR A 19 -8.17 30.21 0.46
C TYR A 19 -7.77 30.30 -1.02
N ASN A 20 -6.61 29.77 -1.36
CA ASN A 20 -6.17 29.69 -2.75
C ASN A 20 -6.87 28.52 -3.46
N TYR A 21 -7.53 28.80 -4.57
CA TYR A 21 -8.21 27.80 -5.39
C TYR A 21 -7.33 27.39 -6.57
N ILE A 22 -7.19 26.08 -6.75
CA ILE A 22 -6.47 25.48 -7.86
C ILE A 22 -7.44 24.57 -8.60
N TYR A 23 -7.60 24.79 -9.91
CA TYR A 23 -8.48 23.96 -10.73
C TYR A 23 -7.81 22.60 -10.99
N ALA A 24 -8.51 21.51 -10.68
CA ALA A 24 -7.91 20.17 -10.66
C ALA A 24 -7.35 19.70 -12.02
N PRO A 25 -7.99 19.99 -13.18
CA PRO A 25 -7.43 19.67 -14.49
C PRO A 25 -6.11 20.37 -14.81
N ASP A 26 -5.91 21.61 -14.35
CA ASP A 26 -4.70 22.39 -14.68
C ASP A 26 -3.43 21.81 -14.03
N VAL A 27 -3.61 21.04 -12.95
CA VAL A 27 -2.54 20.44 -12.15
C VAL A 27 -2.46 18.93 -12.28
N ALA A 28 -3.14 18.38 -13.28
CA ALA A 28 -3.13 16.96 -13.59
C ALA A 28 -1.74 16.50 -14.07
N PRO A 29 -1.43 15.19 -14.00
CA PRO A 29 -0.10 14.66 -14.35
C PRO A 29 0.30 14.87 -15.82
N ASP A 30 -0.66 15.13 -16.70
CA ASP A 30 -0.54 15.27 -18.14
C ASP A 30 -0.47 16.73 -18.63
N THR A 31 -0.43 17.70 -17.71
CA THR A 31 -0.25 19.12 -18.05
C THR A 31 1.22 19.53 -18.09
N ASP A 32 1.49 20.73 -18.61
CA ASP A 32 2.83 21.30 -18.68
C ASP A 32 3.43 21.63 -17.29
N ASN A 33 2.58 21.78 -16.27
CA ASN A 33 2.98 22.08 -14.88
C ASN A 33 2.23 21.19 -13.88
N PRO A 34 2.55 19.88 -13.84
CA PRO A 34 1.81 18.92 -13.02
C PRO A 34 2.17 19.10 -11.53
N ILE A 35 1.17 19.37 -10.69
CA ILE A 35 1.34 19.29 -9.22
C ILE A 35 1.03 17.87 -8.73
N ARG A 36 0.12 17.16 -9.41
CA ARG A 36 -0.20 15.75 -9.14
C ARG A 36 0.78 14.84 -9.85
N ALA A 37 1.24 13.79 -9.18
CA ALA A 37 1.97 12.71 -9.83
C ALA A 37 1.00 11.73 -10.50
N THR A 38 -0.17 11.50 -9.89
CA THR A 38 -1.25 10.68 -10.44
C THR A 38 -2.64 11.29 -10.18
N PHE A 39 -3.62 10.99 -11.03
CA PHE A 39 -5.01 11.46 -10.85
C PHE A 39 -5.62 11.03 -9.52
N SER A 40 -5.14 9.92 -8.94
CA SER A 40 -5.63 9.38 -7.67
C SER A 40 -5.05 10.07 -6.42
N ASP A 41 -4.13 11.02 -6.56
CA ASP A 41 -3.45 11.62 -5.41
C ASP A 41 -4.43 12.41 -4.52
N VAL A 42 -4.43 12.13 -3.21
CA VAL A 42 -5.16 12.88 -2.17
C VAL A 42 -4.32 14.06 -1.70
N VAL A 43 -3.07 13.75 -1.36
CA VAL A 43 -2.11 14.71 -0.83
C VAL A 43 -1.17 15.08 -1.96
N LEU A 44 -1.06 16.39 -2.21
CA LEU A 44 -0.09 16.94 -3.15
C LEU A 44 1.26 17.00 -2.46
N GLU A 45 1.99 15.87 -2.43
CA GLU A 45 3.21 15.71 -1.62
C GLU A 45 4.24 16.81 -1.87
N ASN A 46 4.46 17.18 -3.13
CA ASN A 46 5.41 18.25 -3.50
C ASN A 46 4.97 19.62 -2.98
N LEU A 47 3.67 19.92 -3.07
CA LEU A 47 3.11 21.17 -2.56
C LEU A 47 3.17 21.21 -1.03
N LEU A 48 2.81 20.11 -0.37
CA LEU A 48 2.91 19.95 1.07
C LEU A 48 4.35 20.16 1.55
N ARG A 49 5.31 19.51 0.89
CA ARG A 49 6.74 19.65 1.18
C ARG A 49 7.21 21.09 1.04
N HIS A 50 6.87 21.74 -0.07
CA HIS A 50 7.22 23.14 -0.31
C HIS A 50 6.66 24.05 0.77
N LYS A 51 5.38 23.89 1.13
CA LYS A 51 4.74 24.70 2.16
C LYS A 51 5.29 24.43 3.56
N LEU A 52 5.65 23.20 3.89
CA LEU A 52 6.30 22.89 5.17
C LEU A 52 7.70 23.50 5.28
N LEU A 53 8.46 23.57 4.19
CA LEU A 53 9.74 24.27 4.13
C LEU A 53 9.59 25.79 4.24
N GLU A 54 8.57 26.37 3.61
CA GLU A 54 8.23 27.80 3.76
C GLU A 54 7.88 28.16 5.21
N ILE A 55 7.05 27.34 5.86
CA ILE A 55 6.59 27.59 7.23
C ILE A 55 7.72 27.33 8.24
N ASN A 56 8.56 26.34 7.99
CA ASN A 56 9.60 25.89 8.92
C ASN A 56 11.01 26.01 8.30
N PRO A 57 11.49 27.22 7.95
CA PRO A 57 12.75 27.40 7.24
C PRO A 57 13.99 27.00 8.06
N GLN A 58 13.83 26.88 9.38
CA GLN A 58 14.90 26.50 10.32
C GLN A 58 15.06 24.97 10.48
N ILE A 59 14.11 24.18 9.97
CA ILE A 59 14.14 22.72 10.10
C ILE A 59 14.89 22.13 8.91
N GLN A 60 15.72 21.11 9.17
CA GLN A 60 16.47 20.42 8.13
C GLN A 60 15.51 19.69 7.16
N PRO A 61 15.74 19.75 5.82
CA PRO A 61 14.81 19.18 4.84
C PRO A 61 14.55 17.66 5.00
N ASN A 62 15.56 16.90 5.43
CA ASN A 62 15.44 15.46 5.69
C ASN A 62 14.42 15.14 6.80
N LEU A 63 14.36 15.96 7.86
CA LEU A 63 13.39 15.80 8.95
C LEU A 63 11.97 16.10 8.49
N ILE A 64 11.80 17.06 7.57
CA ILE A 64 10.51 17.33 6.93
C ILE A 64 10.10 16.16 6.04
N ASP A 65 11.03 15.60 5.27
CA ASP A 65 10.78 14.42 4.43
C ASP A 65 10.36 13.20 5.28
N ASP A 66 11.00 12.97 6.42
CA ASP A 66 10.63 11.92 7.36
C ASP A 66 9.27 12.18 8.02
N ALA A 67 8.97 13.43 8.38
CA ALA A 67 7.68 13.83 8.93
C ALA A 67 6.54 13.65 7.90
N ILE A 68 6.77 14.00 6.63
CA ILE A 68 5.80 13.79 5.54
C ILE A 68 5.58 12.30 5.33
N LYS A 69 6.65 11.49 5.25
CA LYS A 69 6.53 10.03 5.16
C LYS A 69 5.73 9.47 6.32
N LYS A 70 5.96 9.96 7.54
CA LYS A 70 5.18 9.55 8.71
C LYS A 70 3.72 9.96 8.55
N LEU A 71 3.44 11.21 8.21
CA LEU A 71 2.07 11.72 8.04
C LEU A 71 1.28 10.96 6.98
N LEU A 72 1.89 10.70 5.81
CA LEU A 72 1.24 9.98 4.71
C LEU A 72 1.01 8.50 5.02
N ARG A 73 1.89 7.89 5.81
CA ARG A 73 1.75 6.48 6.23
C ARG A 73 0.71 6.30 7.33
N THR A 74 0.44 7.31 8.14
CA THR A 74 -0.31 7.09 9.38
C THR A 74 -1.79 7.42 9.22
N CYS A 75 -2.60 6.38 9.02
CA CYS A 75 -3.91 6.33 9.68
C CYS A 75 -3.67 6.23 11.20
N SER A 76 -3.29 7.35 11.84
CA SER A 76 -2.95 7.36 13.27
C SER A 76 -4.17 7.01 14.13
N ASP A 77 -3.95 6.52 15.34
CA ASP A 77 -5.08 6.17 16.21
C ASP A 77 -5.90 7.43 16.56
N GLU A 78 -5.22 8.57 16.66
CA GLU A 78 -5.82 9.89 16.82
C GLU A 78 -6.66 10.29 15.60
N PHE A 79 -6.14 10.12 14.38
CA PHE A 79 -6.89 10.41 13.15
C PHE A 79 -8.12 9.49 13.01
N LEU A 80 -7.96 8.19 13.28
CA LEU A 80 -9.06 7.23 13.23
C LEU A 80 -10.14 7.52 14.29
N ALA A 81 -9.73 8.02 15.47
CA ALA A 81 -10.64 8.48 16.51
C ALA A 81 -11.37 9.76 16.09
N GLU A 82 -10.66 10.73 15.51
CA GLU A 82 -11.26 11.96 14.99
C GLU A 82 -12.26 11.67 13.86
N VAL A 83 -11.90 10.81 12.91
CA VAL A 83 -12.76 10.33 11.81
C VAL A 83 -14.07 9.72 12.33
N ARG A 84 -14.04 9.04 13.48
CA ARG A 84 -15.25 8.53 14.15
C ARG A 84 -16.14 9.61 14.72
N ASP A 85 -15.63 10.80 15.00
CA ASP A 85 -16.39 11.93 15.54
C ASP A 85 -16.67 13.03 14.51
N TYR A 86 -16.23 12.87 13.25
CA TYR A 86 -16.52 13.80 12.16
C TYR A 86 -18.03 14.03 12.02
N ARG A 87 -18.44 15.32 12.04
CA ARG A 87 -19.84 15.75 11.78
C ARG A 87 -20.33 15.30 10.41
N HIS A 88 -19.45 15.29 9.41
CA HIS A 88 -19.77 14.92 8.03
C HIS A 88 -19.18 13.55 7.68
N LYS A 89 -19.92 12.48 8.02
CA LYS A 89 -19.51 11.09 7.83
C LYS A 89 -19.13 10.74 6.39
N ASN A 90 -19.82 11.32 5.41
CA ASN A 90 -19.56 11.06 3.99
C ASN A 90 -18.19 11.60 3.53
N ILE A 91 -17.77 12.74 4.06
CA ILE A 91 -16.45 13.33 3.75
C ILE A 91 -15.35 12.47 4.37
N ALA A 92 -15.54 12.08 5.64
CA ALA A 92 -14.59 11.23 6.35
C ALA A 92 -14.42 9.86 5.67
N LEU A 93 -15.52 9.28 5.19
CA LEU A 93 -15.55 8.03 4.44
C LEU A 93 -14.78 8.12 3.11
N GLU A 94 -15.05 9.12 2.27
CA GLU A 94 -14.33 9.28 0.99
C GLU A 94 -12.84 9.58 1.23
N THR A 95 -12.53 10.33 2.28
CA THR A 95 -11.14 10.61 2.66
C THR A 95 -10.41 9.33 3.06
N LEU A 96 -10.98 8.54 3.98
CA LEU A 96 -10.38 7.31 4.48
C LEU A 96 -10.24 6.26 3.37
N LYS A 97 -11.27 6.10 2.53
CA LYS A 97 -11.23 5.25 1.34
C LYS A 97 -10.09 5.65 0.40
N LYS A 98 -9.89 6.95 0.18
CA LYS A 98 -8.85 7.44 -0.74
C LYS A 98 -7.44 7.26 -0.13
N LEU A 99 -7.28 7.51 1.17
CA LEU A 99 -6.03 7.24 1.91
C LEU A 99 -5.67 5.75 1.90
N LEU A 100 -6.62 4.87 2.18
CA LEU A 100 -6.41 3.42 2.12
C LEU A 100 -5.98 2.97 0.72
N ASN A 101 -6.59 3.51 -0.34
CA ASN A 101 -6.16 3.22 -1.71
C ASN A 101 -4.72 3.67 -1.99
N GLN A 102 -4.30 4.82 -1.47
CA GLN A 102 -2.91 5.29 -1.61
C GLN A 102 -1.94 4.38 -0.86
N GLU A 103 -2.28 3.98 0.37
CA GLU A 103 -1.44 3.10 1.18
C GLU A 103 -1.31 1.71 0.54
N ILE A 104 -2.42 1.13 0.07
CA ILE A 104 -2.40 -0.13 -0.70
C ILE A 104 -1.52 0.00 -1.95
N LYS A 105 -1.59 1.12 -2.66
CA LYS A 105 -0.75 1.38 -3.84
C LYS A 105 0.72 1.50 -3.47
N ALA A 106 1.06 2.20 -2.38
CA ALA A 106 2.43 2.27 -1.87
C ALA A 106 2.95 0.87 -1.53
N ARG A 107 2.18 0.09 -0.78
CA ARG A 107 2.51 -1.30 -0.40
C ARG A 107 2.63 -2.25 -1.57
N SER A 108 1.87 -2.06 -2.64
CA SER A 108 1.98 -2.91 -3.83
C SER A 108 3.39 -2.89 -4.46
N LYS A 109 4.22 -1.90 -4.13
CA LYS A 109 5.62 -1.85 -4.54
C LYS A 109 6.51 -2.80 -3.72
N THR A 110 6.23 -2.96 -2.43
CA THR A 110 7.06 -3.76 -1.52
C THR A 110 6.48 -5.16 -1.28
N ASN A 111 5.16 -5.30 -1.13
CA ASN A 111 4.46 -6.56 -0.89
C ASN A 111 3.19 -6.70 -1.75
N LEU A 112 3.27 -7.48 -2.83
CA LEU A 112 2.15 -7.70 -3.75
C LEU A 112 1.00 -8.47 -3.11
N VAL A 113 1.32 -9.44 -2.25
CA VAL A 113 0.34 -10.39 -1.73
C VAL A 113 -0.55 -9.70 -0.72
N GLN A 114 0.04 -8.95 0.21
CA GLN A 114 -0.71 -8.13 1.16
C GLN A 114 -1.48 -7.02 0.46
N ALA A 115 -0.88 -6.34 -0.52
CA ALA A 115 -1.59 -5.30 -1.25
C ALA A 115 -2.82 -5.86 -1.98
N LYS A 116 -2.71 -7.09 -2.53
CA LYS A 116 -3.83 -7.75 -3.20
C LYS A 116 -4.94 -8.11 -2.20
N THR A 117 -4.63 -8.71 -1.06
CA THR A 117 -5.65 -9.09 -0.05
C THR A 117 -6.37 -7.85 0.48
N LEU A 118 -5.63 -6.80 0.83
CA LEU A 118 -6.20 -5.53 1.30
C LEU A 118 -7.09 -4.88 0.23
N LYS A 119 -6.67 -4.93 -1.04
CA LYS A 119 -7.46 -4.43 -2.16
C LYS A 119 -8.77 -5.20 -2.31
N GLU A 120 -8.72 -6.52 -2.26
CA GLU A 120 -9.93 -7.37 -2.36
C GLU A 120 -10.90 -7.10 -1.21
N MET A 121 -10.40 -6.92 0.01
CA MET A 121 -11.21 -6.56 1.18
C MET A 121 -11.85 -5.18 1.02
N LEU A 122 -11.09 -4.17 0.56
CA LEU A 122 -11.60 -2.83 0.32
C LEU A 122 -12.67 -2.81 -0.77
N GLU A 123 -12.43 -3.49 -1.89
CA GLU A 123 -13.40 -3.63 -2.97
C GLU A 123 -14.68 -4.32 -2.51
N ASP A 124 -14.56 -5.32 -1.64
CA ASP A 124 -15.71 -6.01 -1.08
C ASP A 124 -16.55 -5.10 -0.16
N SER A 125 -15.91 -4.38 0.75
CA SER A 125 -16.57 -3.37 1.60
C SER A 125 -17.26 -2.30 0.76
N ILE A 126 -16.62 -1.82 -0.32
CA ILE A 126 -17.21 -0.86 -1.27
C ILE A 126 -18.45 -1.46 -1.96
N ARG A 127 -18.39 -2.72 -2.42
CA ARG A 127 -19.54 -3.41 -3.03
C ARG A 127 -20.70 -3.54 -2.05
N ARG A 128 -20.44 -3.96 -0.81
CA ARG A 128 -21.45 -4.09 0.24
C ARG A 128 -22.07 -2.74 0.60
N TYR A 129 -21.29 -1.67 0.60
CA TYR A 129 -21.80 -0.31 0.80
C TYR A 129 -22.69 0.16 -0.36
N HIS A 130 -22.24 0.01 -1.61
CA HIS A 130 -23.01 0.45 -2.79
C HIS A 130 -24.31 -0.35 -2.97
N SER A 131 -24.31 -1.64 -2.63
CA SER A 131 -25.52 -2.48 -2.61
C SER A 131 -26.44 -2.19 -1.42
N LYS A 132 -26.08 -1.24 -0.54
CA LYS A 132 -26.77 -0.92 0.72
C LYS A 132 -26.90 -2.12 1.67
N ALA A 133 -26.02 -3.10 1.53
CA ALA A 133 -25.93 -4.24 2.44
C ALA A 133 -25.34 -3.85 3.80
N ILE A 134 -24.55 -2.78 3.83
CA ILE A 134 -24.03 -2.14 5.05
C ILE A 134 -24.32 -0.63 5.03
N SER A 135 -24.51 -0.05 6.20
CA SER A 135 -24.69 1.38 6.42
C SER A 135 -23.38 2.17 6.29
N SER A 136 -23.46 3.50 6.17
CA SER A 136 -22.28 4.37 6.15
C SER A 136 -21.45 4.29 7.44
N VAL A 137 -22.09 3.99 8.58
CA VAL A 137 -21.40 3.83 9.87
C VAL A 137 -20.64 2.50 9.90
N GLU A 138 -21.29 1.41 9.51
CA GLU A 138 -20.65 0.09 9.42
C GLU A 138 -19.52 0.08 8.40
N PHE A 139 -19.71 0.72 7.24
CA PHE A 139 -18.66 0.84 6.24
C PHE A 139 -17.47 1.66 6.77
N LEU A 140 -17.72 2.75 7.50
CA LEU A 140 -16.65 3.52 8.14
C LEU A 140 -15.87 2.66 9.15
N ASP A 141 -16.55 1.87 9.97
CA ASP A 141 -15.89 0.96 10.91
C ASP A 141 -15.09 -0.14 10.20
N GLU A 142 -15.57 -0.67 9.08
CA GLU A 142 -14.80 -1.61 8.25
C GLU A 142 -13.53 -0.96 7.71
N LEU A 143 -13.60 0.28 7.19
CA LEU A 143 -12.43 1.01 6.72
C LEU A 143 -11.43 1.28 7.86
N ILE A 144 -11.91 1.62 9.05
CA ILE A 144 -11.06 1.81 10.24
C ILE A 144 -10.38 0.51 10.64
N ASN A 145 -11.09 -0.61 10.60
CA ASN A 145 -10.51 -1.93 10.91
C ASN A 145 -9.44 -2.32 9.89
N GLN A 146 -9.68 -2.06 8.60
CA GLN A 146 -8.66 -2.26 7.55
C GLN A 146 -7.42 -1.38 7.78
N ALA A 147 -7.61 -0.11 8.16
CA ALA A 147 -6.50 0.79 8.50
C ALA A 147 -5.66 0.27 9.68
N LYS A 148 -6.33 -0.24 10.72
CA LYS A 148 -5.65 -0.88 11.87
C LYS A 148 -4.90 -2.14 11.46
N GLU A 149 -5.46 -2.93 10.56
CA GLU A 149 -4.81 -4.14 10.05
C GLU A 149 -3.49 -3.81 9.34
N ILE A 150 -3.50 -2.79 8.47
CA ILE A 150 -2.28 -2.29 7.80
C ILE A 150 -1.21 -1.91 8.83
N LYS A 151 -1.59 -1.12 9.84
CA LYS A 151 -0.69 -0.72 10.93
C LYS A 151 -0.15 -1.90 11.72
N ASN A 152 -0.98 -2.90 12.00
CA ASN A 152 -0.55 -4.13 12.67
C ASN A 152 0.50 -4.85 11.82
N MET A 153 0.30 -4.96 10.51
CA MET A 153 1.25 -5.58 9.59
C MET A 153 2.62 -4.86 9.60
N ASP A 154 2.66 -3.53 9.80
CA ASP A 154 3.92 -2.77 9.97
C ASP A 154 4.68 -3.14 11.25
N THR A 155 3.98 -3.65 12.27
CA THR A 155 4.63 -4.12 13.50
C THR A 155 5.00 -5.60 13.44
N GLU A 156 4.32 -6.39 12.60
CA GLU A 156 4.50 -7.83 12.55
C GLU A 156 5.86 -8.26 12.00
N TYR A 157 6.37 -7.60 10.96
CA TYR A 157 7.68 -7.95 10.43
C TYR A 157 8.79 -7.74 11.48
N GLN A 158 8.65 -6.71 12.32
CA GLN A 158 9.58 -6.43 13.42
C GLN A 158 9.52 -7.50 14.51
N LYS A 159 8.31 -7.96 14.88
CA LYS A 159 8.11 -9.05 15.84
C LYS A 159 8.74 -10.37 15.34
N LEU A 160 8.68 -10.60 14.03
CA LEU A 160 9.29 -11.77 13.40
C LEU A 160 10.80 -11.62 13.16
N GLY A 161 11.39 -10.44 13.41
CA GLY A 161 12.80 -10.15 13.15
C GLY A 161 13.14 -10.17 11.65
N LEU A 162 12.17 -9.89 10.79
CA LEU A 162 12.31 -9.87 9.34
C LEU A 162 12.50 -8.44 8.83
N THR A 163 13.20 -8.29 7.72
CA THR A 163 13.16 -7.05 6.93
C THR A 163 11.84 -6.94 6.16
N GLU A 164 11.48 -5.74 5.71
CA GLU A 164 10.27 -5.51 4.90
C GLU A 164 10.24 -6.40 3.64
N TYR A 165 11.39 -6.58 3.00
CA TYR A 165 11.54 -7.44 1.82
C TYR A 165 11.37 -8.92 2.14
N GLU A 166 12.00 -9.42 3.21
CA GLU A 166 11.83 -10.83 3.63
C GLU A 166 10.41 -11.13 4.07
N TYR A 167 9.74 -10.16 4.72
CA TYR A 167 8.34 -10.28 5.09
C TYR A 167 7.41 -10.40 3.87
N ALA A 168 7.75 -9.73 2.76
CA ALA A 168 7.02 -9.90 1.52
C ALA A 168 7.12 -11.34 0.97
N PHE A 169 8.26 -12.01 1.12
CA PHE A 169 8.39 -13.43 0.80
C PHE A 169 7.68 -14.33 1.80
N TYR A 170 7.71 -14.00 3.08
CA TYR A 170 6.98 -14.72 4.12
C TYR A 170 5.49 -14.74 3.81
N THR A 171 4.90 -13.58 3.55
CA THR A 171 3.48 -13.47 3.21
C THR A 171 3.14 -14.18 1.90
N ALA A 172 4.02 -14.17 0.89
CA ALA A 172 3.83 -14.92 -0.35
C ALA A 172 3.77 -16.44 -0.16
N VAL A 173 4.51 -16.96 0.81
CA VAL A 173 4.55 -18.39 1.13
C VAL A 173 3.46 -18.77 2.15
N ALA A 174 3.12 -17.86 3.06
CA ALA A 174 2.14 -18.04 4.11
C ALA A 174 0.69 -17.74 3.68
N ASN A 175 0.45 -17.17 2.50
CA ASN A 175 -0.91 -16.91 2.01
C ASN A 175 -1.73 -18.19 1.76
N ASN A 176 -1.11 -19.37 1.85
CA ASN A 176 -1.78 -20.65 1.64
C ASN A 176 -2.16 -21.28 2.98
N GLU A 177 -3.44 -21.66 3.10
CA GLU A 177 -4.04 -22.24 4.31
C GLU A 177 -3.33 -23.54 4.73
N SER A 178 -3.11 -24.48 3.79
CA SER A 178 -2.36 -25.72 4.04
C SER A 178 -0.96 -25.46 4.59
N ALA A 179 -0.29 -24.39 4.16
CA ALA A 179 1.06 -24.08 4.62
C ALA A 179 1.07 -23.47 6.03
N LYS A 180 0.06 -22.66 6.37
CA LYS A 180 -0.12 -22.11 7.72
C LYS A 180 -0.45 -23.20 8.74
N GLU A 181 -1.27 -24.18 8.36
CA GLU A 181 -1.71 -25.25 9.25
C GLU A 181 -0.63 -26.31 9.48
N LEU A 182 0.11 -26.67 8.43
CA LEU A 182 1.07 -27.77 8.48
C LEU A 182 2.50 -27.33 8.83
N MET A 183 2.83 -26.05 8.64
CA MET A 183 4.16 -25.53 8.91
C MET A 183 4.17 -24.58 10.12
N GLN A 184 5.11 -24.80 11.03
CA GLN A 184 5.37 -23.89 12.13
C GLN A 184 5.82 -22.52 11.63
N THR A 185 5.40 -21.45 12.29
CA THR A 185 5.74 -20.05 11.96
C THR A 185 7.25 -19.83 11.77
N ASN A 186 8.08 -20.47 12.61
CA ASN A 186 9.55 -20.37 12.52
C ASN A 186 10.11 -20.98 11.22
N LYS A 187 9.55 -22.11 10.74
CA LYS A 187 9.98 -22.74 9.48
C LYS A 187 9.60 -21.89 8.27
N LEU A 188 8.42 -21.27 8.29
CA LEU A 188 7.99 -20.35 7.23
C LEU A 188 8.86 -19.09 7.19
N ARG A 189 9.25 -18.58 8.37
CA ARG A 189 10.19 -17.46 8.49
C ARG A 189 11.55 -17.80 7.87
N GLU A 190 12.14 -18.94 8.25
CA GLU A 190 13.44 -19.38 7.72
C GLU A 190 13.39 -19.62 6.21
N LEU A 191 12.30 -20.23 5.73
CA LEU A 191 12.05 -20.41 4.30
C LEU A 191 11.99 -19.08 3.55
N ALA A 192 11.34 -18.05 4.12
CA ALA A 192 11.26 -16.73 3.51
C ALA A 192 12.63 -16.06 3.39
N ILE A 193 13.44 -16.11 4.45
CA ILE A 193 14.81 -15.58 4.47
C ILE A 193 15.68 -16.30 3.43
N GLU A 194 15.61 -17.62 3.37
CA GLU A 194 16.39 -18.41 2.42
C GLU A 194 15.96 -18.16 0.97
N LEU A 195 14.65 -18.02 0.71
CA LEU A 195 14.14 -17.64 -0.61
C LEU A 195 14.66 -16.25 -1.01
N PHE A 196 14.61 -15.27 -0.10
CA PHE A 196 15.11 -13.93 -0.36
C PHE A 196 16.62 -13.94 -0.67
N ASN A 197 17.45 -14.62 0.12
CA ASN A 197 18.89 -14.69 -0.08
C ASN A 197 19.27 -15.39 -1.40
N ARG A 198 18.61 -16.51 -1.73
CA ARG A 198 18.80 -17.20 -3.01
C ARG A 198 18.38 -16.33 -4.18
N LEU A 199 17.28 -15.59 -4.04
CA LEU A 199 16.83 -14.68 -5.09
C LEU A 199 17.81 -13.52 -5.25
N LYS A 200 18.19 -12.84 -4.17
CA LYS A 200 19.15 -11.72 -4.15
C LYS A 200 20.47 -12.06 -4.83
N SER A 201 21.04 -13.24 -4.55
CA SER A 201 22.29 -13.70 -5.19
C SER A 201 22.12 -14.05 -6.67
N SER A 202 20.92 -14.41 -7.09
CA SER A 202 20.58 -14.74 -8.49
C SER A 202 20.09 -13.56 -9.32
N VAL A 203 19.88 -12.38 -8.72
CA VAL A 203 19.54 -11.12 -9.41
C VAL A 203 20.76 -10.61 -10.18
N SER A 204 21.14 -11.35 -11.21
CA SER A 204 21.89 -10.79 -12.32
C SER A 204 20.91 -9.95 -13.16
N ILE A 205 21.35 -8.75 -13.57
CA ILE A 205 20.58 -7.59 -14.05
C ILE A 205 19.58 -7.90 -15.21
N ASP A 206 19.70 -9.04 -15.88
CA ASP A 206 18.95 -9.40 -17.10
C ASP A 206 17.64 -10.18 -16.89
N TRP A 207 17.26 -10.47 -15.65
CA TRP A 207 16.24 -11.49 -15.38
C TRP A 207 14.80 -11.11 -15.79
N THR A 208 14.46 -9.82 -15.87
CA THR A 208 13.15 -9.35 -16.38
C THR A 208 13.01 -9.54 -17.89
N LYS A 209 14.12 -9.78 -18.62
CA LYS A 209 14.15 -9.84 -20.08
C LYS A 209 14.40 -11.26 -20.64
N LYS A 210 14.92 -12.20 -19.85
CA LYS A 210 15.31 -13.55 -20.32
C LYS A 210 14.50 -14.67 -19.65
N GLU A 211 13.69 -15.38 -20.44
CA GLU A 211 12.88 -16.52 -20.00
C GLU A 211 13.73 -17.68 -19.42
N SER A 212 14.97 -17.84 -19.90
CA SER A 212 15.91 -18.84 -19.39
C SER A 212 16.33 -18.60 -17.92
N VAL A 213 16.40 -17.34 -17.49
CA VAL A 213 16.70 -16.99 -16.09
C VAL A 213 15.48 -17.25 -15.21
N ARG A 214 14.28 -16.85 -15.66
CA ARG A 214 13.01 -17.13 -14.95
C ARG A 214 12.79 -18.63 -14.76
N ALA A 215 13.10 -19.45 -15.77
CA ALA A 215 13.03 -20.91 -15.66
C ALA A 215 13.99 -21.46 -14.59
N LYS A 216 15.24 -20.97 -14.52
CA LYS A 216 16.21 -21.36 -13.48
C LYS A 216 15.73 -20.95 -12.08
N LEU A 217 15.22 -19.73 -11.92
CA LEU A 217 14.67 -19.26 -10.64
C LEU A 217 13.48 -20.10 -10.19
N ARG A 218 12.56 -20.44 -11.10
CA ARG A 218 11.42 -21.31 -10.82
C ARG A 218 11.88 -22.68 -10.30
N VAL A 219 12.93 -23.27 -10.89
CA VAL A 219 13.51 -24.53 -10.42
C VAL A 219 14.12 -24.37 -9.02
N THR A 220 14.87 -23.28 -8.79
CA THR A 220 15.46 -22.98 -7.47
C THR A 220 14.39 -22.82 -6.40
N VAL A 221 13.34 -22.02 -6.65
CA VAL A 221 12.22 -21.82 -5.72
C VAL A 221 11.52 -23.14 -5.42
N LYS A 222 11.21 -23.95 -6.44
CA LYS A 222 10.61 -25.29 -6.22
C LYS A 222 11.51 -26.19 -5.38
N ARG A 223 12.83 -26.15 -5.59
CA ARG A 223 13.79 -26.92 -4.80
C ARG A 223 13.81 -26.46 -3.35
N THR A 224 13.83 -25.16 -3.10
CA THR A 224 13.80 -24.59 -1.74
C THR A 224 12.51 -24.96 -1.02
N LEU A 225 11.35 -24.82 -1.66
CA LEU A 225 10.06 -25.21 -1.06
C LEU A 225 10.05 -26.68 -0.63
N ARG A 226 10.58 -27.59 -1.46
CA ARG A 226 10.67 -29.02 -1.12
C ARG A 226 11.63 -29.30 0.03
N GLN A 227 12.78 -28.61 0.08
CA GLN A 227 13.76 -28.77 1.15
C GLN A 227 13.18 -28.44 2.53
N PHE A 228 12.28 -27.46 2.58
CA PHE A 228 11.62 -27.03 3.82
C PHE A 228 10.32 -27.81 4.13
N GLY A 229 9.97 -28.82 3.32
CA GLY A 229 8.78 -29.65 3.54
C GLY A 229 7.47 -28.97 3.17
N TYR A 230 7.49 -28.02 2.23
CA TYR A 230 6.28 -27.31 1.80
C TYR A 230 5.29 -28.29 1.13
N PRO A 231 3.98 -28.20 1.45
CA PRO A 231 2.96 -29.06 0.88
C PRO A 231 2.94 -29.07 -0.66
N PRO A 232 2.90 -30.26 -1.31
CA PRO A 232 2.99 -30.38 -2.76
C PRO A 232 1.72 -29.97 -3.53
N ASP A 233 0.56 -29.96 -2.85
CA ASP A 233 -0.75 -29.52 -3.35
C ASP A 233 -0.71 -28.07 -3.85
N MET A 234 -0.11 -27.17 -3.07
CA MET A 234 -0.09 -25.73 -3.34
C MET A 234 1.29 -25.21 -3.76
N GLN A 235 2.26 -26.11 -3.97
CA GLN A 235 3.63 -25.73 -4.34
C GLN A 235 3.69 -24.92 -5.64
N LYS A 236 2.83 -25.24 -6.63
CA LYS A 236 2.77 -24.51 -7.90
C LYS A 236 2.34 -23.06 -7.69
N LEU A 237 1.25 -22.85 -6.95
CA LEU A 237 0.71 -21.53 -6.64
C LEU A 237 1.72 -20.69 -5.85
N ALA A 238 2.31 -21.27 -4.80
CA ALA A 238 3.36 -20.62 -4.00
C ALA A 238 4.57 -20.19 -4.85
N THR A 239 4.99 -21.06 -5.78
CA THR A 239 6.11 -20.74 -6.69
C THR A 239 5.81 -19.52 -7.55
N ASP A 240 4.62 -19.46 -8.16
CA ASP A 240 4.26 -18.36 -9.05
C ASP A 240 4.06 -17.05 -8.28
N THR A 241 3.50 -17.10 -7.07
CA THR A 241 3.36 -15.93 -6.18
C THR A 241 4.73 -15.39 -5.76
N VAL A 242 5.66 -16.26 -5.35
CA VAL A 242 7.04 -15.88 -4.99
C VAL A 242 7.78 -15.28 -6.17
N LEU A 243 7.61 -15.81 -7.39
CA LEU A 243 8.22 -15.25 -8.59
C LEU A 243 7.68 -13.85 -8.92
N LYS A 244 6.36 -13.63 -8.83
CA LYS A 244 5.76 -12.31 -9.01
C LYS A 244 6.27 -11.31 -7.97
N GLN A 245 6.41 -11.74 -6.72
CA GLN A 245 6.95 -10.93 -5.64
C GLN A 245 8.40 -10.53 -5.91
N ALA A 246 9.22 -11.47 -6.40
CA ALA A 246 10.58 -11.17 -6.81
C ALA A 246 10.61 -10.14 -7.97
N GLU A 247 9.69 -10.26 -8.94
CA GLU A 247 9.65 -9.38 -10.13
C GLU A 247 9.39 -7.94 -9.74
N GLN A 248 8.49 -7.75 -8.78
CA GLN A 248 8.19 -6.44 -8.26
C GLN A 248 9.37 -5.85 -7.49
N LEU A 249 9.99 -6.65 -6.62
CA LEU A 249 11.13 -6.21 -5.81
C LEU A 249 12.31 -5.77 -6.68
N ALA A 250 12.61 -6.46 -7.78
CA ALA A 250 13.69 -6.01 -8.65
C ALA A 250 13.34 -4.73 -9.43
N LYS A 251 12.07 -4.50 -9.78
CA LYS A 251 11.68 -3.21 -10.38
C LYS A 251 11.92 -2.05 -9.42
N GLU A 252 11.75 -2.27 -8.13
CA GLU A 252 11.99 -1.26 -7.10
C GLU A 252 13.49 -1.06 -6.83
N LEU A 253 14.30 -2.13 -6.82
CA LEU A 253 15.76 -2.03 -6.65
C LEU A 253 16.49 -1.45 -7.87
N LEU A 254 15.89 -1.48 -9.07
CA LEU A 254 16.46 -0.96 -10.32
C LEU A 254 16.03 0.49 -10.63
N LYS A 255 15.19 1.10 -9.78
CA LYS A 255 14.87 2.53 -9.82
C LYS A 255 15.89 3.33 -9.02
#